data_AF-A0A932QNB3-F1
#
_entry.id   AF-A0A932QNB3-F1
#
_cell.length_a   1.000
_cell.length_b   1.000
_cell.length_c   1.000
_cell.angle_alpha   90.00
_cell.angle_beta   90.00
_cell.angle_gamma   90.00
#
_symmetry.space_group_name_H-M   'P 1'
#
loop_
_entity.id
_entity.type
_entity.pdbx_description
1 polymer ?
#
loop_
_entity_poly.entity_id
_entity_poly.type
_entity_poly.pdbx_seq_one_letter_code
_entity_poly.pdbx_strand_id
1 'polypeptide(L)'
;MFNWVDYVILAVAIYYILQGWETGLPHLLASLGAFLGSLWLAVKYHTPVGNFLGEKFGLPMLWTTVLGYLIVAMVSETIISEILARLVARLPKKANSSVASKAAGAAVSVINGLVIVAFILLVILALPLRGNVKGDIKASVLAKHLVLFAERYGGSVKSSLDEVTQQVQRFLTVEPNSKDRVALDVAPAARELSIDGASEEKMIALVNGERAKAGVGVLRLDTSMRKVARDHSRDMFQRRYFSHYDPEGHDAAWRMEQAGVAFSVVGENLAYAPDVDTAHQGLMNSEGHRHNILDGQFHRIGIGVIDGGSSGKMFTQVFAD
;
A
#
# COMPACT_ATOMS: atom_id res chain seq x y z
N MET A 1 0.50 -22.95 16.29
CA MET A 1 -0.72 -23.68 15.91
C MET A 1 -1.15 -23.18 14.54
N PHE A 2 -1.66 -24.03 13.65
CA PHE A 2 -2.09 -23.57 12.32
C PHE A 2 -3.33 -22.69 12.42
N ASN A 3 -3.39 -21.65 11.61
CA ASN A 3 -4.55 -20.77 11.46
C ASN A 3 -5.17 -20.91 10.06
N TRP A 4 -6.20 -20.10 9.76
CA TRP A 4 -6.92 -20.16 8.50
C TRP A 4 -6.02 -19.93 7.27
N VAL A 5 -4.96 -19.12 7.40
CA VAL A 5 -4.00 -18.87 6.32
C VAL A 5 -3.23 -20.15 6.00
N ASP A 6 -2.81 -20.90 7.02
CA ASP A 6 -2.12 -22.19 6.81
C ASP A 6 -3.01 -23.18 6.04
N TYR A 7 -4.30 -23.25 6.36
CA TYR A 7 -5.25 -24.13 5.66
C TYR A 7 -5.48 -23.70 4.21
N VAL A 8 -5.53 -22.39 3.93
CA VAL A 8 -5.61 -21.87 2.56
C VAL A 8 -4.36 -22.26 1.77
N ILE A 9 -3.17 -22.09 2.36
CA ILE A 9 -1.90 -22.46 1.71
C ILE A 9 -1.88 -23.97 1.39
N LEU A 10 -2.30 -24.81 2.33
CA LEU A 10 -2.40 -26.26 2.12
C LEU A 10 -3.41 -26.61 1.03
N ALA A 11 -4.58 -25.99 1.02
CA ALA A 11 -5.60 -26.23 0.00
C ALA A 11 -5.07 -25.88 -1.40
N VAL A 12 -4.37 -24.74 -1.52
CA VAL A 12 -3.71 -24.34 -2.78
C VAL A 12 -2.64 -25.36 -3.16
N ALA A 13 -1.76 -25.76 -2.23
CA ALA A 13 -0.74 -26.76 -2.52
C ALA A 13 -1.35 -28.08 -3.02
N ILE A 14 -2.41 -28.58 -2.38
CA ILE A 14 -3.13 -29.79 -2.80
C ILE A 14 -3.74 -29.61 -4.20
N TYR A 15 -4.39 -28.49 -4.46
CA TYR A 15 -4.93 -28.18 -5.79
C TYR A 15 -3.84 -28.26 -6.86
N TYR A 16 -2.69 -27.62 -6.62
CA TYR A 16 -1.56 -27.64 -7.57
C TYR A 16 -0.93 -29.04 -7.69
N ILE A 17 -0.89 -29.88 -6.65
CA ILE A 17 -0.47 -31.29 -6.75
C ILE A 17 -1.36 -32.03 -7.75
N LEU A 18 -2.68 -31.92 -7.58
CA LEU A 18 -3.66 -32.60 -8.41
C LEU A 18 -3.58 -32.12 -9.85
N GLN A 19 -3.54 -30.80 -10.04
CA GLN A 19 -3.39 -30.19 -11.35
C GLN A 19 -2.10 -30.68 -12.03
N GLY A 20 -0.97 -30.67 -11.32
CA GLY A 20 0.32 -31.03 -11.89
C GLY A 20 0.45 -32.51 -12.25
N TRP A 21 -0.28 -33.36 -11.52
CA TRP A 21 -0.41 -34.78 -11.84
C TRP A 21 -1.16 -35.03 -13.15
N GLU A 22 -2.13 -34.18 -13.50
CA GLU A 22 -2.94 -34.29 -14.71
C GLU A 22 -2.26 -33.68 -15.95
N THR A 23 -1.55 -32.56 -15.80
CA THR A 23 -0.99 -31.81 -16.95
C THR A 23 0.37 -32.32 -17.44
N GLY A 24 1.17 -32.91 -16.55
CA GLY A 24 2.53 -33.39 -16.86
C GLY A 24 3.60 -32.28 -16.88
N LEU A 25 4.85 -32.68 -16.67
CA LEU A 25 5.98 -31.77 -16.40
C LEU A 25 6.22 -30.68 -17.47
N PRO A 26 6.21 -30.96 -18.79
CA PRO A 26 6.59 -29.94 -19.78
C PRO A 26 5.59 -28.79 -19.90
N HIS A 27 4.29 -29.05 -19.76
CA HIS A 27 3.27 -28.00 -19.79
C HIS A 27 3.36 -27.10 -18.55
N LEU A 28 3.71 -27.67 -17.40
CA LEU A 28 3.92 -26.91 -16.16
C LEU A 28 5.18 -26.06 -16.21
N LEU A 29 6.29 -26.58 -16.74
CA LEU A 29 7.50 -25.79 -16.95
C LEU A 29 7.24 -24.65 -17.94
N ALA A 30 6.42 -24.89 -18.97
CA ALA A 30 5.97 -23.85 -19.87
C ALA A 30 5.12 -22.79 -19.17
N SER A 31 4.13 -23.18 -18.37
CA SER A 31 3.29 -22.25 -17.60
C SER A 31 4.12 -21.42 -16.60
N LEU A 32 5.03 -22.06 -15.86
CA LEU A 32 5.94 -21.38 -14.93
C LEU A 32 6.86 -20.41 -15.67
N GLY A 33 7.43 -20.84 -16.80
CA GLY A 33 8.26 -19.98 -17.65
C GLY A 33 7.49 -18.77 -18.18
N ALA A 34 6.23 -18.96 -18.57
CA ALA A 34 5.35 -17.89 -19.03
C ALA A 34 5.04 -16.89 -17.92
N PHE A 35 4.71 -17.37 -16.73
CA PHE A 35 4.44 -16.53 -15.56
C PHE A 35 5.67 -15.73 -15.12
N LEU A 36 6.84 -16.37 -15.00
CA LEU A 36 8.07 -15.68 -14.61
C LEU A 36 8.51 -14.67 -15.68
N GLY A 37 8.38 -15.04 -16.96
CA GLY A 37 8.65 -14.14 -18.08
C GLY A 37 7.70 -12.95 -18.12
N SER A 38 6.41 -13.16 -17.86
CA SER A 38 5.41 -12.10 -17.83
C SER A 38 5.63 -11.14 -16.66
N LEU A 39 6.02 -11.66 -15.49
CA LEU A 39 6.35 -10.83 -14.32
C LEU A 39 7.58 -9.96 -14.59
N TRP A 40 8.63 -10.53 -15.19
CA TRP A 40 9.82 -9.77 -15.58
C TRP A 40 9.49 -8.66 -16.60
N LEU A 41 8.67 -8.98 -17.61
CA LEU A 41 8.20 -8.01 -18.59
C LEU A 41 7.32 -6.93 -17.94
N ALA A 42 6.45 -7.29 -16.99
CA ALA A 42 5.63 -6.33 -16.26
C ALA A 42 6.51 -5.34 -15.48
N VAL A 43 7.51 -5.82 -14.73
CA VAL A 43 8.48 -4.94 -14.07
C VAL A 43 9.17 -4.02 -15.07
N LYS A 44 9.59 -4.53 -16.23
CA LYS A 44 10.32 -3.75 -17.22
C LYS A 44 9.47 -2.73 -17.99
N TYR A 45 8.20 -3.05 -18.27
CA TYR A 45 7.38 -2.32 -19.23
C TYR A 45 6.07 -1.76 -18.65
N HIS A 46 5.82 -1.86 -17.34
CA HIS A 46 4.64 -1.24 -16.72
C HIS A 46 4.62 0.28 -16.90
N THR A 47 5.77 0.97 -16.82
CA THR A 47 5.82 2.45 -16.84
C THR A 47 5.34 3.03 -18.18
N PRO A 48 5.85 2.60 -19.36
CA PRO A 48 5.34 3.10 -20.64
C PRO A 48 3.84 2.85 -20.84
N VAL A 49 3.35 1.68 -20.42
CA VAL A 49 1.93 1.34 -20.52
C VAL A 49 1.10 2.18 -19.55
N GLY A 50 1.57 2.36 -18.32
CA GLY A 50 0.93 3.23 -17.33
C GLY A 50 0.83 4.68 -17.81
N ASN A 51 1.91 5.23 -18.36
CA ASN A 51 1.91 6.60 -18.91
C ASN A 51 0.87 6.76 -20.02
N PHE A 52 0.82 5.81 -20.96
CA PHE A 52 -0.20 5.80 -22.01
C PHE A 52 -1.63 5.80 -21.42
N LEU A 53 -1.88 4.98 -20.39
CA LEU A 53 -3.20 4.92 -19.74
C LEU A 53 -3.54 6.23 -19.03
N GLY A 54 -2.56 6.85 -18.39
CA GLY A 54 -2.72 8.16 -17.74
C GLY A 54 -3.09 9.24 -18.75
N GLU A 55 -2.32 9.36 -19.84
CA GLU A 55 -2.55 10.34 -20.89
C GLU A 55 -3.90 10.13 -21.60
N LYS A 56 -4.27 8.87 -21.88
CA LYS A 56 -5.45 8.57 -22.69
C LYS A 56 -6.75 8.62 -21.90
N PHE A 57 -6.72 8.24 -20.63
CA PHE A 57 -7.92 8.05 -19.81
C PHE A 57 -7.97 8.99 -18.59
N GLY A 58 -6.97 9.85 -18.39
CA GLY A 58 -6.92 10.78 -17.26
C GLY A 58 -6.84 10.07 -15.91
N LEU A 59 -6.24 8.88 -15.87
CA LEU A 59 -6.18 8.06 -14.67
C LEU A 59 -5.08 8.56 -13.72
N PRO A 60 -5.32 8.61 -12.39
CA PRO A 60 -4.29 8.96 -11.41
C PRO A 60 -3.09 8.00 -11.47
N MET A 61 -1.90 8.50 -11.16
CA MET A 61 -0.61 7.78 -11.29
C MET A 61 -0.58 6.41 -10.57
N LEU A 62 -1.28 6.30 -9.46
CA LEU A 62 -1.37 5.03 -8.70
C LEU A 62 -2.12 3.96 -9.51
N TRP A 63 -3.25 4.34 -10.12
CA TRP A 63 -4.05 3.44 -10.93
C TRP A 63 -3.34 3.07 -12.22
N THR A 64 -2.63 4.02 -12.85
CA THR A 64 -1.88 3.75 -14.08
C THR A 64 -0.70 2.81 -13.85
N THR A 65 -0.01 2.94 -12.72
CA THR A 65 1.09 2.04 -12.34
C THR A 65 0.57 0.62 -12.18
N VAL A 66 -0.47 0.43 -11.34
CA VAL A 66 -1.06 -0.89 -11.09
C VAL A 66 -1.64 -1.50 -12.37
N LEU A 67 -2.40 -0.73 -13.15
CA LEU A 67 -2.96 -1.19 -14.42
C LEU A 67 -1.87 -1.52 -15.44
N GLY A 68 -0.77 -0.74 -15.46
CA GLY A 68 0.40 -1.02 -16.29
C GLY A 68 1.00 -2.39 -15.99
N TYR A 69 1.21 -2.70 -14.71
CA TYR A 69 1.67 -4.04 -14.28
C TYR A 69 0.70 -5.14 -14.71
N LEU A 70 -0.59 -4.97 -14.44
CA LEU A 70 -1.61 -5.98 -14.72
C LEU A 70 -1.76 -6.25 -16.23
N ILE A 71 -1.80 -5.19 -17.04
CA ILE A 71 -1.95 -5.31 -18.49
C ILE A 71 -0.72 -5.97 -19.10
N VAL A 72 0.49 -5.52 -18.72
CA VAL A 72 1.71 -6.12 -19.27
C VAL A 72 1.83 -7.58 -18.84
N ALA A 73 1.56 -7.90 -17.57
CA ALA A 73 1.60 -9.27 -17.08
C ALA A 73 0.61 -10.16 -17.85
N MET A 74 -0.66 -9.75 -17.96
CA MET A 74 -1.70 -10.55 -18.62
C MET A 74 -1.42 -10.75 -20.11
N VAL A 75 -1.06 -9.69 -20.84
CA VAL A 75 -0.77 -9.76 -22.28
C VAL A 75 0.47 -10.62 -22.53
N SER A 76 1.54 -10.39 -21.75
CA SER A 76 2.78 -11.14 -21.91
C SER A 76 2.62 -12.61 -21.53
N GLU A 77 1.89 -12.91 -20.46
CA GLU A 77 1.60 -14.28 -20.04
C GLU A 77 0.82 -15.03 -21.11
N THR A 78 -0.19 -14.40 -21.71
CA THR A 78 -0.97 -14.99 -22.81
C THR A 78 -0.08 -15.33 -24.00
N ILE A 79 0.76 -14.39 -24.42
CA ILE A 79 1.66 -14.56 -25.57
C ILE A 79 2.71 -15.64 -25.30
N ILE A 80 3.39 -15.58 -24.16
CA ILE A 80 4.44 -16.54 -23.82
C ILE A 80 3.85 -17.93 -23.62
N SER A 81 2.69 -18.05 -22.95
CA SER A 81 2.00 -19.33 -22.75
C SER A 81 1.65 -19.99 -24.08
N GLU A 82 1.12 -19.23 -25.05
CA GLU A 82 0.79 -19.76 -26.38
C GLU A 82 2.04 -20.25 -27.13
N ILE A 83 3.14 -19.50 -27.06
CA ILE A 83 4.42 -19.89 -27.67
C ILE A 83 4.95 -21.17 -27.03
N LEU A 84 5.00 -21.22 -25.69
CA LEU A 84 5.53 -22.37 -24.96
C LEU A 84 4.62 -23.60 -25.11
N ALA A 85 3.30 -23.43 -25.18
CA ALA A 85 2.36 -24.52 -25.45
C ALA A 85 2.62 -25.18 -26.82
N ARG A 86 2.89 -24.39 -27.87
CA ARG A 86 3.25 -24.91 -29.20
C ARG A 86 4.58 -25.64 -29.19
N LEU A 87 5.55 -25.19 -28.39
CA LEU A 87 6.84 -25.89 -28.21
C LEU A 87 6.65 -27.22 -27.46
N VAL A 88 5.87 -27.21 -26.39
CA VAL A 88 5.52 -28.42 -25.63
C VAL A 88 4.78 -29.44 -26.49
N ALA A 89 3.89 -28.99 -27.40
CA ALA A 89 3.17 -29.86 -28.31
C ALA A 89 4.09 -30.61 -29.31
N ARG A 90 5.32 -30.13 -29.53
CA ARG A 90 6.33 -30.81 -30.37
C ARG A 90 7.08 -31.92 -29.63
N LEU A 91 6.94 -32.03 -28.31
CA LEU A 91 7.62 -33.05 -27.53
C LEU A 91 6.98 -34.43 -27.71
N PRO A 92 7.77 -35.52 -27.67
CA PRO A 92 7.23 -36.86 -27.83
C PRO A 92 6.26 -37.24 -26.71
N LYS A 93 5.08 -37.78 -27.07
CA LYS A 93 3.98 -38.11 -26.13
C LYS A 93 4.39 -38.98 -24.93
N LYS A 94 5.42 -39.83 -25.08
CA LYS A 94 5.96 -40.68 -24.00
C LYS A 94 6.63 -39.86 -22.87
N ALA A 95 7.12 -38.66 -23.17
CA ALA A 95 7.69 -37.76 -22.17
C ALA A 95 6.62 -37.14 -21.24
N ASN A 96 5.36 -37.08 -21.67
CA ASN A 96 4.26 -36.49 -20.90
C ASN A 96 3.50 -37.48 -20.02
N SER A 97 3.48 -38.77 -20.37
CA SER A 97 2.57 -39.74 -19.72
C SER A 97 3.22 -40.67 -18.69
N SER A 98 4.55 -40.63 -18.52
CA SER A 98 5.23 -41.49 -17.54
C SER A 98 4.89 -41.08 -16.10
N VAL A 99 4.82 -42.06 -15.18
CA VAL A 99 4.58 -41.80 -13.75
C VAL A 99 5.64 -40.85 -13.17
N ALA A 100 6.90 -40.97 -13.61
CA ALA A 100 7.97 -40.05 -13.23
C ALA A 100 7.71 -38.61 -13.71
N SER A 101 7.19 -38.43 -14.93
CA SER A 101 6.82 -37.12 -15.46
C SER A 101 5.62 -36.51 -14.74
N LYS A 102 4.63 -37.33 -14.36
CA LYS A 102 3.49 -36.88 -13.55
C LYS A 102 3.90 -36.51 -12.12
N ALA A 103 4.76 -37.31 -11.49
CA ALA A 103 5.29 -37.01 -10.15
C ALA A 103 6.17 -35.75 -10.16
N ALA A 104 7.05 -35.61 -11.16
CA ALA A 104 7.83 -34.39 -11.35
C ALA A 104 6.93 -33.18 -11.65
N GLY A 105 5.87 -33.37 -12.43
CA GLY A 105 4.86 -32.35 -12.68
C GLY A 105 4.17 -31.90 -11.39
N ALA A 106 3.66 -32.83 -10.58
CA ALA A 106 3.08 -32.51 -9.29
C ALA A 106 4.05 -31.73 -8.39
N ALA A 107 5.32 -32.13 -8.32
CA ALA A 107 6.33 -31.42 -7.53
C ALA A 107 6.59 -29.98 -8.02
N VAL A 108 6.75 -29.78 -9.33
CA VAL A 108 6.95 -28.44 -9.92
C VAL A 108 5.70 -27.57 -9.75
N SER A 109 4.52 -28.17 -9.88
CA SER A 109 3.24 -27.46 -9.72
C SER A 109 3.06 -26.94 -8.30
N VAL A 110 3.44 -27.72 -7.28
CA VAL A 110 3.46 -27.26 -5.89
C VAL A 110 4.37 -26.05 -5.72
N ILE A 111 5.58 -26.10 -6.27
CA ILE A 111 6.52 -24.97 -6.18
C ILE A 111 5.89 -23.73 -6.83
N ASN A 112 5.28 -23.88 -8.01
CA ASN A 112 4.60 -22.78 -8.69
C ASN A 112 3.46 -22.18 -7.85
N GLY A 113 2.59 -23.04 -7.31
CA GLY A 113 1.51 -22.62 -6.43
C GLY A 113 2.00 -21.89 -5.19
N LEU A 114 3.07 -22.37 -4.56
CA LEU A 114 3.68 -21.72 -3.40
C LEU A 114 4.34 -20.38 -3.75
N VAL A 115 4.92 -20.22 -4.94
CA VAL A 115 5.45 -18.94 -5.44
C VAL A 115 4.32 -17.91 -5.62
N ILE A 116 3.21 -18.32 -6.24
CA ILE A 116 2.04 -17.46 -6.43
C ILE A 116 1.46 -17.04 -5.08
N VAL A 117 1.29 -18.00 -4.16
CA VAL A 117 0.83 -17.73 -2.80
C VAL A 117 1.78 -16.77 -2.08
N ALA A 118 3.09 -16.97 -2.17
CA ALA A 118 4.07 -16.08 -1.56
C ALA A 118 3.96 -14.65 -2.12
N PHE A 119 3.79 -14.50 -3.43
CA PHE A 119 3.58 -13.20 -4.06
C PHE A 119 2.29 -12.52 -3.56
N ILE A 120 1.17 -13.24 -3.51
CA ILE A 120 -0.10 -12.72 -3.00
C ILE A 120 0.04 -12.28 -1.54
N LEU A 121 0.71 -13.09 -0.70
CA LEU A 121 0.96 -12.75 0.70
C LEU A 121 1.79 -11.46 0.83
N LEU A 122 2.83 -11.30 0.00
CA LEU A 122 3.63 -10.07 -0.04
C LEU A 122 2.78 -8.85 -0.43
N VAL A 123 1.92 -8.97 -1.46
CA VAL A 123 1.01 -7.90 -1.87
C VAL A 123 0.04 -7.54 -0.74
N ILE A 124 -0.58 -8.53 -0.08
CA ILE A 124 -1.50 -8.31 1.04
C ILE A 124 -0.79 -7.61 2.21
N LEU A 125 0.47 -7.99 2.50
CA LEU A 125 1.27 -7.36 3.55
C LEU A 125 1.67 -5.93 3.20
N ALA A 126 1.95 -5.65 1.93
CA ALA A 126 2.28 -4.33 1.41
C ALA A 126 1.09 -3.36 1.44
N LEU A 127 -0.12 -3.83 1.10
CA LEU A 127 -1.31 -2.99 1.03
C LEU A 127 -1.78 -2.50 2.40
N PRO A 128 -2.26 -1.25 2.57
CA PRO A 128 -2.79 -0.72 3.83
C PRO A 128 -4.20 -1.27 4.12
N LEU A 129 -4.31 -2.58 4.33
CA LEU A 129 -5.57 -3.26 4.60
C LEU A 129 -6.00 -3.10 6.06
N ARG A 130 -7.29 -2.84 6.27
CA ARG A 130 -7.94 -2.85 7.58
C ARG A 130 -8.18 -4.29 8.07
N GLY A 131 -8.06 -4.51 9.38
CA GLY A 131 -8.41 -5.78 10.04
C GLY A 131 -7.24 -6.71 10.38
N ASN A 132 -7.57 -7.93 10.84
CA ASN A 132 -6.60 -8.85 11.47
C ASN A 132 -5.81 -9.71 10.47
N VAL A 133 -6.14 -9.65 9.18
CA VAL A 133 -5.55 -10.52 8.15
C VAL A 133 -4.02 -10.45 8.13
N LYS A 134 -3.44 -9.26 8.28
CA LYS A 134 -1.97 -9.12 8.36
C LYS A 134 -1.39 -9.78 9.62
N GLY A 135 -2.09 -9.68 10.74
CA GLY A 135 -1.73 -10.36 11.98
C GLY A 135 -1.78 -11.88 11.80
N ASP A 136 -2.84 -12.37 11.17
CA ASP A 136 -3.02 -13.80 10.88
C ASP A 136 -1.93 -14.33 9.93
N ILE A 137 -1.54 -13.58 8.90
CA ILE A 137 -0.42 -13.93 8.01
C ILE A 137 0.88 -14.01 8.79
N LYS A 138 1.17 -13.02 9.66
CA LYS A 138 2.40 -13.02 10.47
C LYS A 138 2.43 -14.15 11.51
N ALA A 139 1.25 -14.55 12.01
CA ALA A 139 1.09 -15.64 12.95
C ALA A 139 1.08 -17.04 12.30
N SER A 140 0.87 -17.11 10.97
CA SER A 140 0.85 -18.37 10.22
C SER A 140 2.25 -18.97 10.12
N VAL A 141 2.31 -20.29 10.33
CA VAL A 141 3.58 -21.04 10.28
C VAL A 141 4.07 -21.13 8.84
N LEU A 142 3.19 -21.47 7.90
CA LEU A 142 3.55 -21.63 6.49
C LEU A 142 3.80 -20.29 5.81
N ALA A 143 2.95 -19.29 6.06
CA ALA A 143 3.09 -17.98 5.44
C ALA A 143 4.42 -17.32 5.82
N LYS A 144 4.84 -17.42 7.09
CA LYS A 144 6.12 -16.88 7.54
C LYS A 144 7.31 -17.43 6.73
N HIS A 145 7.33 -18.73 6.43
CA HIS A 145 8.42 -19.33 5.65
C HIS A 145 8.36 -18.90 4.18
N LEU A 146 7.16 -18.84 3.59
CA LEU A 146 6.97 -18.40 2.21
C LEU A 146 7.38 -16.94 2.01
N VAL A 147 6.97 -16.06 2.94
CA VAL A 147 7.33 -14.64 2.93
C VAL A 147 8.84 -14.48 3.07
N LEU A 148 9.48 -15.15 4.04
CA LEU A 148 10.94 -15.09 4.20
C LEU A 148 11.70 -15.60 2.97
N PHE A 149 11.20 -16.66 2.34
CA PHE A 149 11.78 -17.18 1.10
C PHE A 149 11.66 -16.15 -0.02
N ALA A 150 10.48 -15.59 -0.23
CA ALA A 150 10.25 -14.57 -1.24
C ALA A 150 11.04 -13.29 -0.97
N GLU A 151 11.22 -12.87 0.28
CA GLU A 151 12.05 -11.73 0.66
C GLU A 151 13.54 -11.98 0.37
N ARG A 152 14.02 -13.22 0.58
CA ARG A 152 15.42 -13.59 0.36
C ARG A 152 15.79 -13.68 -1.13
N TYR A 153 14.87 -14.16 -1.96
CA TYR A 153 15.12 -14.45 -3.38
C TYR A 153 14.39 -13.52 -4.34
N GLY A 154 13.58 -12.58 -3.83
CA GLY A 154 12.66 -11.74 -4.63
C GLY A 154 13.32 -10.62 -5.43
N GLY A 155 14.57 -10.22 -5.12
CA GLY A 155 15.35 -9.27 -5.91
C GLY A 155 14.55 -8.03 -6.35
N SER A 156 14.47 -7.80 -7.67
CA SER A 156 13.77 -6.65 -8.28
C SER A 156 12.27 -6.62 -8.00
N VAL A 157 11.60 -7.77 -7.80
CA VAL A 157 10.16 -7.81 -7.48
C VAL A 157 9.90 -7.18 -6.11
N LYS A 158 10.80 -7.40 -5.15
CA LYS A 158 10.74 -6.76 -3.83
C LYS A 158 10.91 -5.24 -3.95
N SER A 159 11.90 -4.77 -4.70
CA SER A 159 12.13 -3.34 -4.95
C SER A 159 10.88 -2.66 -5.50
N SER A 160 10.23 -3.27 -6.50
CA SER A 160 9.01 -2.73 -7.09
C SER A 160 7.82 -2.75 -6.12
N LEU A 161 7.68 -3.78 -5.28
CA LEU A 161 6.63 -3.81 -4.24
C LEU A 161 6.89 -2.76 -3.14
N ASP A 162 8.14 -2.57 -2.74
CA ASP A 162 8.54 -1.54 -1.78
C ASP A 162 8.28 -0.13 -2.35
N GLU A 163 8.58 0.10 -3.63
CA GLU A 163 8.26 1.34 -4.36
C GLU A 163 6.75 1.59 -4.41
N VAL A 164 5.94 0.59 -4.76
CA VAL A 164 4.47 0.70 -4.76
C VAL A 164 3.95 0.98 -3.35
N THR A 165 4.53 0.34 -2.34
CA THR A 165 4.15 0.56 -0.94
C THR A 165 4.49 1.98 -0.49
N GLN A 166 5.68 2.47 -0.81
CA GLN A 166 6.08 3.85 -0.54
C GLN A 166 5.20 4.84 -1.31
N GLN A 167 4.82 4.54 -2.56
CA GLN A 167 3.90 5.38 -3.32
C GLN A 167 2.49 5.40 -2.73
N VAL A 168 1.97 4.26 -2.28
CA VAL A 168 0.69 4.19 -1.56
C VAL A 168 0.78 4.97 -0.25
N GLN A 169 1.88 4.86 0.49
CA GLN A 169 2.11 5.65 1.71
C GLN A 169 2.23 7.15 1.43
N ARG A 170 2.90 7.55 0.33
CA ARG A 170 2.99 8.95 -0.12
C ARG A 170 1.65 9.50 -0.61
N PHE A 171 0.82 8.64 -1.19
CA PHE A 171 -0.57 8.99 -1.52
C PHE A 171 -1.39 9.23 -0.24
N LEU A 172 -1.06 8.52 0.83
CA LEU A 172 -1.73 8.66 2.12
C LEU A 172 -1.13 9.76 3.01
N THR A 173 0.13 10.18 2.85
CA THR A 173 0.85 11.11 3.75
C THR A 173 1.99 11.86 3.03
N VAL A 174 2.30 13.11 3.40
CA VAL A 174 3.51 13.85 2.93
C VAL A 174 4.53 13.89 4.06
N GLU A 175 5.80 13.58 3.80
CA GLU A 175 6.83 13.59 4.86
C GLU A 175 6.93 14.94 5.59
N PRO A 176 6.98 14.95 6.94
CA PRO A 176 7.14 16.18 7.69
C PRO A 176 8.36 16.97 7.25
N ASN A 177 8.21 18.30 7.15
CA ASN A 177 9.24 19.24 6.69
C ASN A 177 9.67 19.07 5.22
N SER A 178 9.02 18.20 4.44
CA SER A 178 9.21 18.15 2.99
C SER A 178 8.49 19.31 2.30
N LYS A 179 9.10 19.82 1.22
CA LYS A 179 8.48 20.78 0.29
C LYS A 179 7.69 20.11 -0.83
N ASP A 180 7.53 18.80 -0.75
CA ASP A 180 6.77 18.04 -1.75
C ASP A 180 5.32 18.50 -1.81
N ARG A 181 4.77 18.45 -3.02
CA ARG A 181 3.38 18.78 -3.29
C ARG A 181 2.80 17.74 -4.23
N VAL A 182 1.71 17.13 -3.79
CA VAL A 182 0.91 16.22 -4.63
C VAL A 182 -0.29 17.00 -5.14
N ALA A 183 -0.50 17.00 -6.46
CA ALA A 183 -1.71 17.57 -7.06
C ALA A 183 -2.90 16.62 -6.85
N LEU A 184 -4.05 17.14 -6.45
CA LEU A 184 -5.28 16.37 -6.30
C LEU A 184 -6.12 16.48 -7.58
N ASP A 185 -5.88 15.56 -8.52
CA ASP A 185 -6.53 15.57 -9.84
C ASP A 185 -8.06 15.40 -9.74
N VAL A 186 -8.54 14.72 -8.70
CA VAL A 186 -9.96 14.59 -8.34
C VAL A 186 -10.16 15.22 -6.97
N ALA A 187 -10.74 16.42 -6.94
CA ALA A 187 -11.13 17.09 -5.70
C ALA A 187 -12.67 17.17 -5.62
N PRO A 188 -13.25 16.92 -4.43
CA PRO A 188 -14.69 17.01 -4.22
C PRO A 188 -15.20 18.43 -4.51
N ALA A 189 -16.46 18.54 -4.91
CA ALA A 189 -17.08 19.85 -5.04
C ALA A 189 -17.08 20.54 -3.67
N ALA A 190 -16.81 21.84 -3.59
CA ALA A 190 -16.68 22.56 -2.31
C ALA A 190 -17.91 22.39 -1.38
N ARG A 191 -19.09 22.11 -1.95
CA ARG A 191 -20.34 21.82 -1.23
C ARG A 191 -20.36 20.49 -0.48
N GLU A 192 -19.44 19.58 -0.79
CA GLU A 192 -19.34 18.24 -0.19
C GLU A 192 -18.37 18.22 1.00
N LEU A 193 -17.61 19.30 1.23
CA LEU A 193 -16.62 19.38 2.30
C LEU A 193 -17.26 19.66 3.66
N SER A 194 -17.32 18.64 4.51
CA SER A 194 -17.83 18.74 5.87
C SER A 194 -16.74 18.53 6.92
N ILE A 195 -16.92 19.10 8.12
CA ILE A 195 -16.02 18.84 9.25
C ILE A 195 -16.41 17.48 9.85
N ASP A 196 -15.44 16.61 10.04
CA ASP A 196 -15.65 15.32 10.69
C ASP A 196 -15.10 15.31 12.12
N GLY A 197 -15.91 15.81 13.05
CA GLY A 197 -15.56 15.86 14.48
C GLY A 197 -15.38 14.48 15.12
N ALA A 198 -16.09 13.45 14.64
CA ALA A 198 -15.96 12.10 15.18
C ALA A 198 -14.58 11.50 14.85
N SER A 199 -14.08 11.77 13.63
CA SER A 199 -12.71 11.38 13.26
C SER A 199 -11.64 12.16 14.04
N GLU A 200 -11.86 13.44 14.34
CA GLU A 200 -10.94 14.22 15.19
C GLU A 200 -10.83 13.63 16.61
N GLU A 201 -11.96 13.33 17.24
CA GLU A 201 -12.04 12.72 18.58
C GLU A 201 -11.38 11.33 18.62
N LYS A 202 -11.65 10.51 17.59
CA LYS A 202 -11.02 9.20 17.48
C LYS A 202 -9.51 9.31 17.25
N MET A 203 -9.07 10.27 16.43
CA MET A 203 -7.64 10.46 16.13
C MET A 203 -6.85 10.84 17.38
N ILE A 204 -7.36 11.76 18.22
CA ILE A 204 -6.65 12.14 19.46
C ILE A 204 -6.56 10.96 20.45
N ALA A 205 -7.60 10.11 20.52
CA ALA A 205 -7.57 8.92 21.35
C ALA A 205 -6.50 7.92 20.88
N LEU A 206 -6.38 7.70 19.56
CA LEU A 206 -5.36 6.84 18.98
C LEU A 206 -3.94 7.38 19.23
N VAL A 207 -3.72 8.68 18.96
CA VAL A 207 -2.45 9.37 19.20
C VAL A 207 -2.02 9.26 20.67
N ASN A 208 -2.92 9.58 21.61
CA ASN A 208 -2.60 9.49 23.03
C ASN A 208 -2.42 8.04 23.51
N GLY A 209 -3.07 7.07 22.87
CA GLY A 209 -2.84 5.65 23.10
C GLY A 209 -1.41 5.23 22.74
N GLU A 210 -0.88 5.69 21.60
CA GLU A 210 0.51 5.41 21.20
C GLU A 210 1.53 6.13 22.11
N ARG A 211 1.25 7.39 22.48
CA ARG A 211 2.07 8.15 23.43
C ARG A 211 2.16 7.48 24.81
N ALA A 212 1.04 6.98 25.32
CA ALA A 212 1.00 6.22 26.57
C ALA A 212 1.85 4.94 26.50
N LYS A 213 1.79 4.19 25.38
CA LYS A 213 2.64 2.99 25.16
C LYS A 213 4.13 3.34 25.12
N ALA A 214 4.48 4.51 24.58
CA ALA A 214 5.85 4.99 24.50
C ALA A 214 6.35 5.64 25.80
N GLY A 215 5.50 5.80 26.82
CA GLY A 215 5.86 6.42 28.09
C GLY A 215 6.05 7.94 28.02
N VAL A 216 5.49 8.61 27.00
CA VAL A 216 5.52 10.08 26.86
C VAL A 216 4.18 10.69 27.25
N GLY A 217 4.19 11.94 27.73
CA GLY A 217 3.00 12.63 28.23
C GLY A 217 1.92 12.78 27.15
N VAL A 218 0.64 12.68 27.53
CA VAL A 218 -0.49 12.84 26.59
C VAL A 218 -0.57 14.28 26.05
N LEU A 219 -1.05 14.43 24.82
CA LEU A 219 -1.30 15.73 24.20
C LEU A 219 -2.70 16.23 24.58
N ARG A 220 -2.78 17.52 24.91
CA ARG A 220 -4.04 18.22 25.14
C ARG A 220 -4.54 18.83 23.83
N LEU A 221 -5.81 18.59 23.51
CA LEU A 221 -6.42 19.19 22.33
C LEU A 221 -6.55 20.72 22.51
N ASP A 222 -6.04 21.48 21.56
CA ASP A 222 -6.11 22.94 21.54
C ASP A 222 -7.10 23.41 20.45
N THR A 223 -8.10 24.19 20.87
CA THR A 223 -9.18 24.61 19.97
C THR A 223 -8.74 25.59 18.90
N SER A 224 -7.75 26.44 19.20
CA SER A 224 -7.22 27.41 18.25
C SER A 224 -6.39 26.69 17.19
N MET A 225 -5.54 25.74 17.61
CA MET A 225 -4.77 24.89 16.70
C MET A 225 -5.68 23.99 15.84
N ARG A 226 -6.78 23.48 16.40
CA ARG A 226 -7.78 22.72 15.62
C ARG A 226 -8.37 23.56 14.50
N LYS A 227 -8.64 24.85 14.73
CA LYS A 227 -9.12 25.74 13.66
C LYS A 227 -8.06 25.84 12.55
N VAL A 228 -6.80 26.07 12.89
CA VAL A 228 -5.68 26.10 11.94
C VAL A 228 -5.61 24.81 11.12
N ALA A 229 -5.70 23.66 11.77
CA ALA A 229 -5.65 22.36 11.12
C ALA A 229 -6.85 22.13 10.17
N ARG A 230 -8.07 22.51 10.59
CA ARG A 230 -9.28 22.40 9.75
C ARG A 230 -9.20 23.30 8.53
N ASP A 231 -8.71 24.53 8.71
CA ASP A 231 -8.58 25.50 7.63
C ASP A 231 -7.58 24.99 6.59
N HIS A 232 -6.43 24.45 7.02
CA HIS A 232 -5.44 23.85 6.11
C HIS A 232 -5.99 22.61 5.37
N SER A 233 -6.64 21.69 6.08
CA SER A 233 -7.29 20.52 5.47
C SER A 233 -8.35 20.92 4.43
N ARG A 234 -9.10 22.00 4.68
CA ARG A 234 -10.09 22.52 3.74
C ARG A 234 -9.42 23.17 2.53
N ASP A 235 -8.37 23.96 2.76
CA ASP A 235 -7.60 24.63 1.70
C ASP A 235 -6.98 23.63 0.72
N MET A 236 -6.37 22.56 1.24
CA MET A 236 -5.82 21.45 0.45
C MET A 236 -6.86 20.84 -0.51
N PHE A 237 -8.08 20.59 -0.04
CA PHE A 237 -9.16 20.15 -0.94
C PHE A 237 -9.60 21.21 -1.94
N GLN A 238 -9.86 22.44 -1.47
CA GLN A 238 -10.41 23.51 -2.31
C GLN A 238 -9.47 23.91 -3.44
N ARG A 239 -8.16 23.93 -3.16
CA ARG A 239 -7.11 24.33 -4.09
C ARG A 239 -6.35 23.15 -4.67
N ARG A 240 -6.84 21.94 -4.42
CA ARG A 240 -6.43 20.68 -5.08
C ARG A 240 -4.95 20.35 -4.91
N TYR A 241 -4.43 20.49 -3.70
CA TYR A 241 -3.06 20.14 -3.37
C TYR A 241 -3.00 19.38 -2.04
N PHE A 242 -1.94 18.60 -1.87
CA PHE A 242 -1.62 17.95 -0.60
C PHE A 242 -0.15 18.21 -0.29
N SER A 243 0.09 19.07 0.71
CA SER A 243 1.42 19.57 1.09
C SER A 243 1.40 20.28 2.45
N HIS A 244 2.56 20.31 3.12
CA HIS A 244 2.79 21.14 4.31
C HIS A 244 2.75 22.64 4.01
N TYR A 245 3.04 23.01 2.77
CA TYR A 245 3.08 24.39 2.29
C TYR A 245 1.84 24.69 1.46
N ASP A 246 1.17 25.80 1.77
CA ASP A 246 0.14 26.32 0.88
C ASP A 246 0.76 26.78 -0.46
N PRO A 247 -0.05 27.09 -1.50
CA PRO A 247 0.47 27.56 -2.79
C PRO A 247 1.29 28.85 -2.72
N GLU A 248 1.10 29.66 -1.70
CA GLU A 248 1.88 30.86 -1.40
C GLU A 248 3.23 30.54 -0.72
N GLY A 249 3.39 29.33 -0.19
CA GLY A 249 4.61 28.86 0.47
C GLY A 249 4.60 29.01 1.99
N HIS A 250 3.44 29.23 2.61
CA HIS A 250 3.31 29.28 4.07
C HIS A 250 3.18 27.89 4.68
N ASP A 251 3.90 27.66 5.78
CA ASP A 251 3.89 26.41 6.54
C ASP A 251 3.02 26.49 7.80
N ALA A 252 3.05 25.42 8.61
CA ALA A 252 2.27 25.33 9.85
C ALA A 252 2.66 26.43 10.86
N ALA A 253 3.94 26.81 10.92
CA ALA A 253 4.42 27.87 11.82
C ALA A 253 3.76 29.20 11.46
N TRP A 254 3.80 29.56 10.18
CA TRP A 254 3.15 30.77 9.69
C TRP A 254 1.64 30.75 9.95
N ARG A 255 0.96 29.63 9.68
CA ARG A 255 -0.49 29.50 9.91
C ARG A 255 -0.84 29.65 11.40
N MET A 256 0.00 29.14 12.30
CA MET A 256 -0.16 29.27 13.75
C MET A 256 0.06 30.72 14.23
N GLU A 257 1.07 31.41 13.70
CA GLU A 257 1.34 32.83 13.99
C GLU A 257 0.16 33.72 13.56
N GLN A 258 -0.37 33.52 12.35
CA GLN A 258 -1.54 34.26 11.87
C GLN A 258 -2.80 34.02 12.71
N ALA A 259 -2.92 32.84 13.32
CA ALA A 259 -3.99 32.51 14.24
C ALA A 259 -3.75 33.05 15.67
N GLY A 260 -2.63 33.73 15.92
CA GLY A 260 -2.27 34.25 17.24
C GLY A 260 -1.97 33.16 18.27
N VAL A 261 -1.57 31.96 17.82
CA VAL A 261 -1.22 30.85 18.72
C VAL A 261 0.25 30.97 19.10
N ALA A 262 0.54 31.08 20.39
CA ALA A 262 1.93 31.08 20.88
C ALA A 262 2.50 29.65 20.87
N PHE A 263 3.72 29.48 20.36
CA PHE A 263 4.49 28.24 20.37
C PHE A 263 5.99 28.58 20.28
N SER A 264 6.84 27.68 20.75
CA SER A 264 8.30 27.73 20.57
C SER A 264 8.77 26.68 19.55
N VAL A 265 8.07 25.54 19.52
CA VAL A 265 8.30 24.44 18.57
C VAL A 265 6.96 24.04 17.96
N VAL A 266 6.94 23.79 16.66
CA VAL A 266 5.74 23.33 15.94
C VAL A 266 6.08 22.12 15.08
N GLY A 267 5.17 21.15 15.06
CA GLY A 267 5.21 20.01 14.15
C GLY A 267 3.92 19.90 13.36
N GLU A 268 3.98 19.29 12.17
CA GLU A 268 2.79 18.99 11.38
C GLU A 268 2.85 17.58 10.80
N ASN A 269 1.73 16.87 10.88
CA ASN A 269 1.50 15.64 10.15
C ASN A 269 0.27 15.80 9.26
N LEU A 270 0.35 15.26 8.05
CA LEU A 270 -0.74 15.29 7.07
C LEU A 270 -1.09 13.87 6.63
N ALA A 271 -2.37 13.58 6.52
CA ALA A 271 -2.84 12.35 5.90
C ALA A 271 -4.05 12.58 4.98
N TYR A 272 -4.09 11.88 3.85
CA TYR A 272 -5.26 11.81 2.99
C TYR A 272 -5.69 10.35 2.87
N ALA A 273 -6.81 9.98 3.51
CA ALA A 273 -7.18 8.58 3.68
C ALA A 273 -8.71 8.40 3.68
N PRO A 274 -9.23 7.20 3.39
CA PRO A 274 -10.66 6.95 3.46
C PRO A 274 -11.25 7.10 4.87
N ASP A 275 -10.43 7.02 5.93
CA ASP A 275 -10.88 6.99 7.32
C ASP A 275 -9.74 7.20 8.35
N VAL A 276 -10.14 7.37 9.63
CA VAL A 276 -9.22 7.62 10.76
C VAL A 276 -8.20 6.52 10.99
N ASP A 277 -8.62 5.26 10.92
CA ASP A 277 -7.75 4.13 11.29
C ASP A 277 -6.63 3.99 10.26
N THR A 278 -6.99 4.08 8.97
CA THR A 278 -6.04 4.09 7.86
C THR A 278 -5.10 5.29 7.94
N ALA A 279 -5.62 6.49 8.22
CA ALA A 279 -4.79 7.69 8.41
C ALA A 279 -3.79 7.52 9.56
N HIS A 280 -4.26 7.12 10.74
CA HIS A 280 -3.42 6.94 11.91
C HIS A 280 -2.35 5.88 11.70
N GLN A 281 -2.72 4.74 11.11
CA GLN A 281 -1.79 3.67 10.81
C GLN A 281 -0.73 4.11 9.78
N GLY A 282 -1.13 4.88 8.75
CA GLY A 282 -0.21 5.48 7.78
C GLY A 282 0.83 6.38 8.46
N LEU A 283 0.37 7.28 9.33
CA LEU A 283 1.23 8.16 10.11
C LEU A 283 2.19 7.37 11.02
N MET A 284 1.73 6.36 11.75
CA MET A 284 2.59 5.57 12.65
C MET A 284 3.61 4.69 11.91
N ASN A 285 3.32 4.28 10.68
CA ASN A 285 4.24 3.49 9.86
C ASN A 285 5.35 4.35 9.23
N SER A 286 5.16 5.66 9.12
CA SER A 286 6.17 6.59 8.62
C SER A 286 7.04 7.13 9.76
N GLU A 287 8.35 7.05 9.62
CA GLU A 287 9.30 7.41 10.67
C GLU A 287 9.17 8.88 11.11
N GLY A 288 9.13 9.82 10.17
CA GLY A 288 9.02 11.25 10.48
C GLY A 288 7.69 11.61 11.16
N HIS A 289 6.57 11.07 10.67
CA HIS A 289 5.26 11.32 11.27
C HIS A 289 5.14 10.71 12.67
N ARG A 290 5.64 9.48 12.85
CA ARG A 290 5.71 8.81 14.14
C ARG A 290 6.59 9.58 15.12
N HIS A 291 7.70 10.15 14.66
CA HIS A 291 8.55 11.02 15.47
C HIS A 291 7.74 12.19 16.04
N ASN A 292 7.01 12.94 15.21
CA ASN A 292 6.14 14.02 15.68
C ASN A 292 5.09 13.54 16.70
N ILE A 293 4.46 12.39 16.46
CA ILE A 293 3.44 11.82 17.37
C ILE A 293 4.03 11.48 18.73
N LEU A 294 5.27 10.98 18.78
CA LEU A 294 5.92 10.48 19.99
C LEU A 294 6.88 11.48 20.63
N ASP A 295 7.05 12.66 20.04
CA ASP A 295 7.97 13.66 20.55
C ASP A 295 7.48 14.19 21.92
N GLY A 296 8.36 14.07 22.92
CA GLY A 296 8.10 14.50 24.29
C GLY A 296 8.07 16.02 24.47
N GLN A 297 8.57 16.79 23.49
CA GLN A 297 8.55 18.25 23.52
C GLN A 297 7.14 18.82 23.31
N PHE A 298 6.25 18.07 22.66
CA PHE A 298 4.89 18.53 22.40
C PHE A 298 3.94 18.20 23.57
N HIS A 299 3.08 19.17 23.89
CA HIS A 299 2.05 19.06 24.94
C HIS A 299 0.66 19.43 24.44
N ARG A 300 0.56 20.09 23.29
CA ARG A 300 -0.69 20.51 22.65
C ARG A 300 -0.79 19.97 21.23
N ILE A 301 -2.03 19.72 20.81
CA ILE A 301 -2.33 19.28 19.44
C ILE A 301 -3.63 19.89 18.93
N GLY A 302 -3.62 20.38 17.70
CA GLY A 302 -4.80 20.67 16.90
C GLY A 302 -5.00 19.58 15.87
N ILE A 303 -6.20 18.99 15.81
CA ILE A 303 -6.55 18.00 14.77
C ILE A 303 -7.70 18.56 13.97
N GLY A 304 -7.51 18.68 12.66
CA GLY A 304 -8.55 19.05 11.71
C GLY A 304 -8.82 17.92 10.75
N VAL A 305 -10.10 17.56 10.59
CA VAL A 305 -10.52 16.57 9.60
C VAL A 305 -11.63 17.12 8.73
N ILE A 306 -11.39 17.10 7.42
CA ILE A 306 -12.39 17.46 6.41
C ILE A 306 -12.77 16.18 5.65
N ASP A 307 -14.06 15.86 5.63
CA ASP A 307 -14.62 14.77 4.84
C ASP A 307 -15.01 15.29 3.45
N GLY A 308 -14.39 14.71 2.42
CA GLY A 308 -14.64 14.97 1.01
C GLY A 308 -15.57 13.94 0.35
N GLY A 309 -16.32 13.17 1.13
CA GLY A 309 -17.26 12.17 0.65
C GLY A 309 -16.54 11.00 -0.04
N SER A 310 -16.87 10.75 -1.31
CA SER A 310 -16.26 9.69 -2.10
C SER A 310 -14.76 9.91 -2.37
N SER A 311 -14.27 11.14 -2.18
CA SER A 311 -12.84 11.45 -2.32
C SER A 311 -12.03 11.01 -1.09
N GLY A 312 -12.68 10.71 0.04
CA GLY A 312 -12.02 10.40 1.31
C GLY A 312 -11.84 11.64 2.19
N LYS A 313 -10.98 11.53 3.21
CA LYS A 313 -10.84 12.51 4.29
C LYS A 313 -9.43 13.06 4.37
N MET A 314 -9.33 14.37 4.54
CA MET A 314 -8.08 15.08 4.76
C MET A 314 -7.88 15.30 6.25
N PHE A 315 -6.72 14.91 6.76
CA PHE A 315 -6.32 15.03 8.15
C PHE A 315 -5.11 15.93 8.26
N THR A 316 -5.18 16.90 9.17
CA THR A 316 -4.03 17.71 9.60
C THR A 316 -3.89 17.59 11.11
N GLN A 317 -2.71 17.23 11.59
CA GLN A 317 -2.32 17.31 12.99
C GLN A 317 -1.26 18.39 13.12
N VAL A 318 -1.50 19.40 13.96
CA VAL A 318 -0.51 20.42 14.31
C VAL A 318 -0.13 20.21 15.77
N PHE A 319 1.16 20.12 16.06
CA PHE A 319 1.72 19.88 17.39
C PHE A 319 2.44 21.14 17.89
N ALA A 320 2.38 21.39 19.20
CA ALA A 320 3.10 22.49 19.84
C ALA A 320 3.45 22.16 21.30
N ASP A 321 4.48 22.83 21.83
CA ASP A 321 4.83 22.84 23.26
C ASP A 321 3.75 23.51 24.14
#